data_AF-A0A659PSU3-F1
#
_entry.id   AF-A0A659PSU3-F1
#
_cell.length_a   1.000
_cell.length_b   1.000
_cell.length_c   1.000
_cell.angle_alpha   90.00
_cell.angle_beta   90.00
_cell.angle_gamma   90.00
#
_symmetry.space_group_name_H-M   'P 1'
#
loop_
_entity.id
_entity.type
_entity.pdbx_description
1 polymer ?
#
loop_
_entity_poly.entity_id
_entity_poly.type
_entity_poly.pdbx_seq_one_letter_code
_entity_poly.pdbx_strand_id
1 'polypeptide(L)' 'IGPDTRVARHFRAIAGRVNQRVSAAADEVWLVVSGSRVKIK' A
#
# COMPACT_ATOMS: atom_id res chain seq x y z
N ILE A 1 -5.97 -3.10 15.34
CA ILE A 1 -6.66 -1.80 15.51
C ILE A 1 -6.97 -1.23 14.12
N GLY A 2 -8.14 -0.64 13.92
CA GLY A 2 -8.57 -0.06 12.65
C GLY A 2 -8.99 1.40 12.81
N PRO A 3 -9.21 2.15 11.70
CA PRO A 3 -9.56 3.55 11.80
C PRO A 3 -10.97 3.77 12.37
N ASP A 4 -11.09 4.72 13.31
CA ASP A 4 -12.34 4.99 14.03
C ASP A 4 -13.40 5.69 13.16
N THR A 5 -12.96 6.49 12.17
CA THR A 5 -13.88 7.24 11.31
C THR A 5 -14.23 6.53 10.02
N ARG A 6 -15.46 6.77 9.52
CA ARG A 6 -15.93 6.22 8.24
C ARG A 6 -15.02 6.64 7.08
N VAL A 7 -14.62 7.91 7.04
CA VAL A 7 -13.75 8.46 6.00
C VAL A 7 -12.39 7.77 6.01
N ALA A 8 -11.77 7.58 7.17
CA ALA A 8 -10.46 6.92 7.26
C ALA A 8 -10.52 5.45 6.83
N ARG A 9 -11.62 4.73 7.12
CA ARG A 9 -11.82 3.37 6.61
C ARG A 9 -11.93 3.34 5.09
N HIS A 10 -12.70 4.25 4.49
CA HIS A 10 -12.85 4.32 3.03
C HIS A 10 -11.53 4.69 2.36
N PHE A 11 -10.83 5.68 2.89
CA PHE A 11 -9.52 6.07 2.41
C PHE A 11 -8.54 4.90 2.42
N ARG A 12 -8.39 4.20 3.57
CA ARG A 12 -7.51 3.03 3.68
C ARG A 12 -7.86 1.95 2.64
N ALA A 13 -9.15 1.68 2.45
CA ALA A 13 -9.61 0.67 1.50
C ALA A 13 -9.29 1.07 0.04
N ILE A 14 -9.48 2.34 -0.33
CA ILE A 14 -9.18 2.84 -1.67
C ILE A 14 -7.67 2.82 -1.90
N ALA A 15 -6.87 3.36 -0.97
CA ALA A 15 -5.41 3.35 -1.06
C ALA A 15 -4.85 1.93 -1.20
N GLY A 16 -5.39 0.97 -0.45
CA GLY A 16 -5.01 -0.45 -0.57
C GLY A 16 -5.26 -1.01 -1.97
N ARG A 17 -6.43 -0.74 -2.57
CA ARG A 17 -6.75 -1.16 -3.95
C ARG A 17 -5.87 -0.49 -4.99
N VAL A 18 -5.53 0.79 -4.81
CA VAL A 18 -4.60 1.51 -5.70
C VAL A 18 -3.23 0.86 -5.64
N ASN A 19 -2.69 0.63 -4.43
CA ASN A 19 -1.38 -0.02 -4.27
C ASN A 19 -1.33 -1.39 -4.95
N GLN A 20 -2.39 -2.21 -4.82
CA GLN A 20 -2.47 -3.51 -5.48
C GLN A 20 -2.47 -3.41 -7.02
N ARG A 21 -3.20 -2.44 -7.58
CA ARG A 21 -3.24 -2.24 -9.04
C ARG A 21 -1.89 -1.78 -9.59
N VAL A 22 -1.26 -0.84 -8.90
CA VAL A 22 0.08 -0.35 -9.27
C VAL A 22 1.11 -1.47 -9.14
N SER A 23 1.11 -2.23 -8.05
CA SER A 23 2.06 -3.33 -7.85
C SER A 23 1.86 -4.48 -8.86
N ALA A 24 0.62 -4.71 -9.31
CA ALA A 24 0.33 -5.69 -10.35
C ALA A 24 0.96 -5.28 -11.70
N ALA A 25 0.87 -4.00 -12.05
CA ALA A 25 1.38 -3.46 -13.32
C ALA A 25 2.89 -3.20 -13.32
N ALA A 26 3.52 -2.96 -12.17
CA ALA A 26 4.95 -2.68 -12.08
C ALA A 26 5.81 -3.94 -12.29
N ASP A 27 6.94 -3.80 -12.97
CA ASP A 27 7.92 -4.88 -13.14
C ASP A 27 8.64 -5.20 -11.82
N GLU A 28 8.88 -4.18 -11.00
CA GLU A 28 9.47 -4.33 -9.67
C GLU A 28 8.66 -3.61 -8.61
N VAL A 29 8.63 -4.17 -7.41
CA VAL A 29 7.99 -3.54 -6.25
C VAL A 29 8.94 -3.59 -5.07
N TRP A 30 9.14 -2.42 -4.47
CA TRP A 30 10.06 -2.22 -3.35
C TRP A 30 9.30 -1.73 -2.12
N LEU A 31 9.54 -2.38 -0.98
CA LEU A 31 9.14 -1.89 0.33
C LEU A 31 10.35 -1.20 0.98
N VAL A 32 10.17 0.05 1.42
CA VAL A 32 11.22 0.82 2.11
C VAL A 32 10.85 0.95 3.57
N VAL A 33 11.71 0.45 4.46
CA VAL A 33 11.53 0.55 5.92
C VAL A 33 12.86 0.95 6.55
N SER A 34 12.86 1.98 7.38
CA SER A 34 14.07 2.50 8.04
C SER A 34 15.22 2.85 7.08
N GLY A 35 14.88 3.30 5.87
CA GLY A 35 15.84 3.60 4.80
C GLY A 35 16.34 2.37 4.02
N SER A 36 16.04 1.16 4.48
CA SER A 36 16.40 -0.09 3.80
C SER A 36 15.38 -0.47 2.74
N ARG A 37 15.85 -0.78 1.53
CA ARG A 37 15.03 -1.24 0.42
C ARG A 37 14.93 -2.76 0.42
N VAL A 38 13.72 -3.29 0.35
CA VAL A 38 13.43 -4.73 0.24
C VAL A 38 12.61 -4.96 -1.02
N LYS A 39 13.12 -5.78 -1.95
CA LYS A 39 12.38 -6.18 -3.15
C LYS A 39 11.32 -7.21 -2.77
N ILE A 40 10.08 -6.97 -3.18
CA ILE A 40 8.93 -7.84 -2.88
C ILE A 40 8.21 -8.35 -4.14
N LYS A 41 8.56 -7.82 -5.32
CA LYS A 41 8.28 -8.34 -6.66
C LYS A 41 9.44 -7.92 -7.56
#